data_AF-A0A7J3QD54-F1
#
_entry.id   AF-A0A7J3QD54-F1
#
_cell.length_a   1.000
_cell.length_b   1.000
_cell.length_c   1.000
_cell.angle_alpha   90.00
_cell.angle_beta   90.00
_cell.angle_gamma   90.00
#
_symmetry.space_group_name_H-M   'P 1'
#
loop_
_entity.id
_entity.type
_entity.pdbx_description
1 polymer ?
#
loop_
_entity_poly.entity_id
_entity_poly.type
_entity_poly.pdbx_seq_one_letter_code
_entity_poly.pdbx_strand_id
1 'polypeptide(L)'
;MVWLSKREVAYYLILKSKFDRNIFNLGEALDVLSLFGSKTIARKIIKRLRSKGFLECSGVIYYRIKSEEEALSNMLSNYIARRLYRNLKSRGYPVSLNITNQRNILKIYNCSDNILSILNIVRRFNIDIECILNENEKLKKQ
;
A
#
# COMPACT_ATOMS: atom_id res chain seq x y z
N MET A 1 -5.40 8.73 -7.98
CA MET A 1 -5.13 7.34 -7.59
C MET A 1 -6.09 6.45 -8.37
N VAL A 2 -5.60 5.61 -9.28
CA VAL A 2 -6.46 4.75 -10.09
C VAL A 2 -6.79 3.50 -9.29
N TRP A 3 -8.00 3.46 -8.73
CA TRP A 3 -8.52 2.33 -7.96
C TRP A 3 -8.56 1.04 -8.81
N LEU A 4 -8.69 -0.13 -8.15
CA LEU A 4 -8.99 -1.39 -8.83
C LEU A 4 -10.41 -1.36 -9.42
N SER A 5 -10.53 -1.59 -10.72
CA SER A 5 -11.86 -1.80 -11.32
C SER A 5 -12.46 -3.13 -10.83
N LYS A 6 -13.81 -3.24 -10.82
CA LYS A 6 -14.51 -4.50 -10.48
C LYS A 6 -13.96 -5.70 -11.27
N ARG A 7 -13.64 -5.48 -12.56
CA ARG A 7 -13.08 -6.52 -13.43
C ARG A 7 -11.64 -6.90 -13.04
N GLU A 8 -10.81 -5.94 -12.65
CA GLU A 8 -9.45 -6.22 -12.15
C GLU A 8 -9.49 -7.06 -10.88
N VAL A 9 -10.39 -6.73 -9.94
CA VAL A 9 -10.61 -7.52 -8.72
C VAL A 9 -11.04 -8.95 -9.06
N ALA A 10 -12.05 -9.11 -9.91
CA ALA A 10 -12.54 -10.43 -10.31
C ALA A 10 -11.42 -11.27 -10.95
N TYR A 11 -10.64 -10.69 -11.86
CA TYR A 11 -9.56 -11.40 -12.55
C TYR A 11 -8.45 -11.78 -11.58
N TYR A 12 -8.10 -10.91 -10.63
CA TYR A 12 -7.15 -11.25 -9.56
C TYR A 12 -7.65 -12.44 -8.74
N LEU A 13 -8.92 -12.44 -8.31
CA LEU A 13 -9.48 -13.53 -7.52
C LEU A 13 -9.51 -14.86 -8.27
N ILE A 14 -9.84 -14.84 -9.58
CA ILE A 14 -9.79 -16.04 -10.43
C ILE A 14 -8.37 -16.59 -10.55
N LEU A 15 -7.40 -15.72 -10.84
CA LEU A 15 -5.99 -16.13 -10.94
C LEU A 15 -5.48 -16.66 -9.60
N LYS A 16 -5.81 -16.00 -8.48
CA LYS A 16 -5.46 -16.44 -7.13
C LYS A 16 -6.08 -17.81 -6.82
N SER A 17 -7.35 -18.02 -7.15
CA SER A 17 -8.00 -19.31 -6.92
C SER A 17 -7.39 -20.45 -7.74
N LYS A 18 -6.86 -20.16 -8.93
CA LYS A 18 -6.29 -21.18 -9.82
C LYS A 18 -4.83 -21.49 -9.51
N PHE A 19 -4.02 -20.45 -9.30
CA PHE A 19 -2.56 -20.58 -9.19
C PHE A 19 -2.06 -20.45 -7.76
N ASP A 20 -2.86 -19.91 -6.83
CA ASP A 20 -2.49 -19.61 -5.45
C ASP A 20 -1.11 -18.96 -5.36
N ARG A 21 -0.11 -19.57 -4.70
CA ARG A 21 1.26 -19.04 -4.60
C ARG A 21 2.23 -19.58 -5.66
N ASN A 22 1.75 -20.41 -6.58
CA ASN A 22 2.59 -20.99 -7.63
C ASN A 22 2.97 -19.95 -8.68
N ILE A 23 4.11 -20.18 -9.33
CA ILE A 23 4.53 -19.42 -10.50
C ILE A 23 3.73 -19.91 -11.71
N PHE A 24 3.21 -18.99 -12.51
CA PHE A 24 2.50 -19.29 -13.74
C PHE A 24 2.98 -18.36 -14.86
N ASN A 25 2.92 -18.82 -16.10
CA ASN A 25 3.28 -18.01 -17.25
C ASN A 25 2.07 -17.23 -17.80
N LEU A 26 2.34 -16.23 -18.65
CA LEU A 26 1.31 -15.39 -19.25
C LEU A 26 0.28 -16.20 -20.06
N GLY A 27 0.70 -17.26 -20.75
CA GLY A 27 -0.19 -18.10 -21.55
C GLY A 27 -1.24 -18.80 -20.69
N GLU A 28 -0.79 -19.46 -19.62
CA GLU A 28 -1.67 -20.13 -18.65
C GLU A 28 -2.72 -19.17 -18.06
N ALA A 29 -2.27 -17.97 -17.67
CA ALA A 29 -3.17 -16.94 -17.16
C ALA A 29 -4.20 -16.49 -18.21
N LEU A 30 -3.78 -16.34 -19.47
CA LEU A 30 -4.67 -15.94 -20.56
C LEU A 30 -5.66 -17.04 -20.91
N ASP A 31 -5.28 -18.31 -20.84
CA ASP A 31 -6.19 -19.42 -21.11
C ASP A 31 -7.30 -19.48 -20.06
N VAL A 32 -6.95 -19.35 -18.77
CA VAL A 32 -7.92 -19.25 -17.67
C VAL A 32 -8.84 -18.04 -17.83
N LEU A 33 -8.26 -16.85 -18.04
CA LEU A 33 -9.04 -15.62 -18.10
C LEU A 33 -9.84 -15.46 -19.39
N SER A 34 -9.50 -16.20 -20.45
CA SER A 34 -10.23 -16.16 -21.72
C SER A 34 -11.65 -16.71 -21.62
N LEU A 35 -11.92 -17.55 -20.62
CA LEU A 35 -13.27 -18.03 -20.31
C LEU A 35 -14.21 -16.92 -19.81
N PHE A 36 -13.65 -15.79 -19.37
CA PHE A 36 -14.40 -14.67 -18.77
C PHE A 36 -14.33 -13.38 -19.59
N GLY A 37 -13.58 -13.37 -20.70
CA GLY A 37 -13.47 -12.21 -21.58
C GLY A 37 -12.31 -12.33 -22.57
N SER A 38 -12.07 -11.29 -23.39
CA SER A 38 -11.05 -11.39 -24.43
C SER A 38 -9.62 -11.48 -23.89
N LYS A 39 -8.76 -12.26 -24.56
CA LYS A 39 -7.32 -12.36 -24.23
C LYS A 39 -6.62 -10.99 -24.24
N THR A 40 -7.06 -10.07 -25.09
CA THR A 40 -6.56 -8.69 -25.15
C THR A 40 -6.86 -7.91 -23.87
N ILE A 41 -8.08 -8.04 -23.32
CA ILE A 41 -8.47 -7.41 -22.05
C ILE A 41 -7.72 -8.07 -20.89
N ALA A 42 -7.66 -9.40 -20.86
CA ALA A 42 -6.94 -10.15 -19.84
C ALA A 42 -5.47 -9.72 -19.75
N ARG A 43 -4.77 -9.61 -20.88
CA ARG A 43 -3.38 -9.13 -20.93
C ARG A 43 -3.22 -7.72 -20.36
N LYS A 44 -4.16 -6.80 -20.65
CA LYS A 44 -4.15 -5.44 -20.07
C LYS A 44 -4.35 -5.48 -18.56
N ILE A 45 -5.27 -6.32 -18.07
CA ILE A 45 -5.54 -6.46 -16.64
C ILE A 45 -4.34 -7.05 -15.91
N ILE A 46 -3.70 -8.09 -16.42
CA ILE A 46 -2.48 -8.68 -15.82
C ILE A 46 -1.39 -7.61 -15.66
N LYS A 47 -1.14 -6.80 -16.70
CA LYS A 47 -0.17 -5.69 -16.63
C LYS A 47 -0.53 -4.67 -15.53
N ARG A 48 -1.81 -4.34 -15.38
CA ARG A 48 -2.28 -3.40 -14.34
C ARG A 48 -2.20 -4.00 -12.94
N LEU A 49 -2.54 -5.27 -12.77
CA LEU A 49 -2.39 -5.98 -11.49
C LEU A 49 -0.92 -6.02 -11.07
N ARG A 50 -0.01 -6.28 -12.01
CA ARG A 50 1.44 -6.17 -11.78
C ARG A 50 1.84 -4.76 -11.34
N SER A 51 1.46 -3.72 -12.09
CA SER A 51 1.82 -2.34 -11.74
C SER A 51 1.25 -1.89 -10.39
N LYS A 52 0.16 -2.51 -9.94
CA LYS A 52 -0.49 -2.25 -8.65
C LYS A 52 0.02 -3.15 -7.52
N GLY A 53 1.01 -4.01 -7.78
CA GLY A 53 1.62 -4.87 -6.76
C GLY A 53 0.85 -6.16 -6.44
N PHE A 54 -0.23 -6.48 -7.17
CA PHE A 54 -0.99 -7.73 -6.97
C PHE A 54 -0.33 -8.93 -7.64
N LEU A 55 0.57 -8.69 -8.60
CA LEU A 55 1.37 -9.71 -9.27
C LEU A 55 2.84 -9.31 -9.24
N GLU A 56 3.71 -10.28 -8.94
CA GLU A 56 5.15 -10.16 -9.09
C GLU A 56 5.59 -10.83 -10.39
N CYS A 57 6.49 -10.19 -11.13
CA CYS A 57 7.01 -10.70 -12.39
C CYS A 57 8.37 -11.35 -12.12
N SER A 58 8.47 -12.66 -12.31
CA SER A 58 9.72 -13.42 -12.18
C SER A 58 10.31 -13.64 -13.59
N GLY A 59 11.08 -12.67 -14.10
CA GLY A 59 11.58 -12.70 -15.49
C GLY A 59 10.62 -12.05 -16.49
N VAL A 60 10.61 -12.51 -17.75
CA VAL A 60 9.89 -11.83 -18.86
C VAL A 60 8.40 -12.19 -18.92
N ILE A 61 8.06 -13.46 -18.68
CA ILE A 61 6.72 -14.00 -18.94
C ILE A 61 6.09 -14.74 -17.74
N TYR A 62 6.80 -14.87 -16.62
CA TYR A 62 6.31 -15.57 -15.45
C TYR A 62 5.84 -14.62 -14.36
N TYR A 63 4.77 -15.00 -13.70
CA TYR A 63 4.08 -14.23 -12.68
C TYR A 63 3.87 -15.07 -11.43
N ARG A 64 3.78 -14.39 -10.29
CA ARG A 64 3.37 -14.95 -9.01
C ARG A 64 2.30 -14.06 -8.39
N ILE A 65 1.28 -14.66 -7.78
CA ILE A 65 0.29 -13.91 -7.01
C ILE A 65 0.94 -13.33 -5.76
N LYS A 66 0.75 -12.03 -5.52
CA LYS A 66 1.10 -11.40 -4.23
C LYS A 66 -0.12 -11.37 -3.32
N SER A 67 0.13 -11.28 -2.01
CA SER A 67 -0.95 -11.17 -1.03
C SER A 67 -1.73 -9.88 -1.26
N GLU A 68 -3.05 -9.97 -1.14
CA GLU A 68 -3.95 -8.82 -1.21
C GLU A 68 -3.64 -7.81 -0.11
N GLU A 69 -3.26 -8.27 1.08
CA GLU A 69 -2.92 -7.42 2.21
C GLU A 69 -1.69 -6.56 1.89
N GLU A 70 -0.61 -7.15 1.38
CA GLU A 70 0.60 -6.42 0.99
C GLU A 70 0.33 -5.46 -0.18
N ALA A 71 -0.36 -5.93 -1.22
CA ALA A 71 -0.67 -5.12 -2.40
C ALA A 71 -1.56 -3.91 -2.04
N LEU A 72 -2.61 -4.12 -1.24
CA LEU A 72 -3.49 -3.05 -0.77
C LEU A 72 -2.75 -2.10 0.18
N SER A 73 -1.94 -2.63 1.10
CA SER A 73 -1.15 -1.82 2.03
C SER A 73 -0.22 -0.87 1.27
N ASN A 74 0.50 -1.39 0.28
CA ASN A 74 1.36 -0.58 -0.58
C ASN A 74 0.56 0.46 -1.38
N MET A 75 -0.55 0.03 -2.01
CA MET A 75 -1.41 0.91 -2.81
C MET A 75 -2.02 2.05 -1.98
N LEU A 76 -2.33 1.80 -0.70
CA LEU A 76 -3.04 2.73 0.18
C LEU A 76 -2.14 3.51 1.13
N SER A 77 -0.88 3.13 1.30
CA SER A 77 0.10 3.74 2.22
C SER A 77 0.07 5.28 2.21
N ASN A 78 0.26 5.89 1.03
CA ASN A 78 0.26 7.35 0.87
C ASN A 78 -1.11 7.99 1.19
N TYR A 79 -2.20 7.30 0.88
CA TYR A 79 -3.55 7.77 1.20
C TYR A 79 -3.77 7.78 2.71
N ILE A 80 -3.44 6.67 3.39
CA ILE A 80 -3.55 6.52 4.84
C ILE A 80 -2.69 7.57 5.54
N ALA A 81 -1.43 7.74 5.14
CA ALA A 81 -0.51 8.72 5.73
C ALA A 81 -1.04 10.15 5.61
N ARG A 82 -1.53 10.55 4.43
CA ARG A 82 -2.13 11.88 4.21
C ARG A 82 -3.39 12.08 5.04
N ARG A 83 -4.22 11.04 5.17
CA ARG A 83 -5.46 11.13 5.95
C ARG A 83 -5.15 11.29 7.43
N LEU A 84 -4.19 10.53 7.94
CA LEU A 84 -3.70 10.62 9.32
C LEU A 84 -3.12 12.00 9.62
N TYR A 85 -2.20 12.49 8.78
CA TYR A 85 -1.62 13.84 8.91
C TYR A 85 -2.70 14.92 8.99
N ARG A 86 -3.67 14.91 8.07
CA ARG A 86 -4.75 15.91 8.05
C ARG A 86 -5.59 15.88 9.32
N ASN A 87 -5.92 14.68 9.83
CA ASN A 87 -6.73 14.54 11.03
C ASN A 87 -5.99 14.98 12.30
N LEU A 88 -4.70 14.65 12.41
CA LEU A 88 -3.87 15.10 13.52
C LEU A 88 -3.68 16.62 13.49
N LYS A 89 -3.40 17.19 12.31
CA LYS A 89 -3.28 18.64 12.13
C LYS A 89 -4.57 19.37 12.51
N SER A 90 -5.74 18.87 12.10
CA SER A 90 -7.02 19.49 12.46
C SER A 90 -7.35 19.43 13.95
N ARG A 91 -6.76 18.48 14.69
CA ARG A 91 -6.89 18.36 16.15
C ARG A 91 -5.85 19.20 16.90
N GLY A 92 -5.03 19.98 16.20
CA GLY A 92 -4.03 20.86 16.81
C GLY A 92 -2.69 20.18 17.14
N TYR A 93 -2.47 18.92 16.72
CA TYR A 93 -1.17 18.29 16.93
C TYR A 93 -0.10 18.94 16.04
N PRO A 94 1.08 19.28 16.59
CA PRO A 94 2.22 19.68 15.78
C PRO A 94 2.75 18.44 15.05
N VAL A 95 2.49 18.37 13.74
CA VAL A 95 2.86 17.23 12.90
C VAL A 95 3.45 17.66 11.58
N SER A 96 4.38 16.86 11.06
CA SER A 96 4.88 16.96 9.68
C SER A 96 4.86 15.60 8.99
N LEU A 97 4.62 15.60 7.68
CA LEU A 97 4.55 14.39 6.87
C LEU A 97 5.54 14.51 5.71
N ASN A 98 6.46 13.56 5.62
CA ASN A 98 7.37 13.40 4.48
C ASN A 98 6.96 12.15 3.69
N ILE A 99 6.66 12.32 2.41
CA ILE A 99 6.26 11.24 1.51
C ILE A 99 7.40 11.05 0.50
N THR A 100 8.09 9.91 0.59
CA THR A 100 9.06 9.48 -0.41
C THR A 100 8.52 8.26 -1.16
N ASN A 101 9.05 7.97 -2.35
CA ASN A 101 8.56 6.89 -3.23
C ASN A 101 8.56 5.49 -2.58
N GLN A 102 9.21 5.31 -1.42
CA GLN A 102 9.33 4.02 -0.74
C GLN A 102 8.94 4.05 0.75
N ARG A 103 8.79 5.23 1.37
CA ARG A 103 8.46 5.34 2.81
C ARG A 103 7.68 6.62 3.11
N ASN A 104 6.66 6.49 3.96
CA ASN A 104 5.95 7.62 4.55
C ASN A 104 6.46 7.84 5.97
N ILE A 105 6.98 9.02 6.29
CA ILE A 105 7.47 9.35 7.62
C ILE A 105 6.56 10.43 8.20
N LEU A 106 5.85 10.09 9.28
CA LEU A 106 5.03 11.01 10.05
C LEU A 106 5.76 11.39 11.34
N LYS A 107 6.13 12.66 11.43
CA LYS A 107 6.75 13.24 12.63
C LYS A 107 5.69 13.89 13.50
N ILE A 108 5.69 13.57 14.78
CA ILE A 108 4.78 14.13 15.78
C ILE A 108 5.63 14.76 16.87
N TYR A 109 5.44 16.05 17.13
CA TYR A 109 6.16 16.74 18.18
C TYR A 109 5.39 16.63 19.51
N ASN A 110 6.10 16.43 20.62
CA ASN A 110 5.51 16.32 21.97
C ASN A 110 4.41 15.24 22.06
N CYS A 111 4.68 14.03 21.56
CA CYS A 111 3.71 12.93 21.60
C CYS A 111 3.60 12.30 22.99
N SER A 112 2.38 12.00 23.43
CA SER A 112 2.11 11.15 24.60
C SER A 112 2.19 9.66 24.26
N ASP A 113 2.57 8.81 25.21
CA ASP A 113 2.67 7.35 25.03
C ASP A 113 1.36 6.69 24.57
N ASN A 114 0.21 7.16 25.07
CA ASN A 114 -1.11 6.65 24.66
C ASN A 114 -1.36 6.80 23.15
N ILE A 115 -1.02 7.96 22.59
CA ILE A 115 -1.20 8.23 21.15
C ILE A 115 -0.22 7.39 20.34
N LEU A 116 1.04 7.27 20.78
CA LEU A 116 2.04 6.47 20.09
C LEU A 116 1.62 4.99 20.01
N SER A 117 1.07 4.45 21.09
CA SER A 117 0.58 3.06 21.12
C SER A 117 -0.50 2.78 20.06
N ILE A 118 -1.47 3.70 19.91
CA ILE A 118 -2.54 3.60 18.91
C ILE A 118 -1.98 3.75 17.50
N LEU A 119 -1.05 4.69 17.32
CA LEU A 119 -0.48 4.97 16.01
C LEU A 119 0.44 3.86 15.50
N ASN A 120 1.00 3.01 16.37
CA ASN A 120 1.80 1.86 15.92
C ASN A 120 1.05 0.92 14.96
N ILE A 121 -0.29 0.90 14.99
CA ILE A 121 -1.13 0.15 14.05
C ILE A 121 -0.84 0.54 12.59
N VAL A 122 -0.39 1.77 12.31
CA VAL A 122 -0.15 2.22 10.93
C VAL A 122 1.22 1.83 10.38
N ARG A 123 2.14 1.33 11.22
CA ARG A 123 3.48 0.88 10.78
C ARG A 123 3.42 -0.25 9.76
N ARG A 124 2.42 -1.13 9.87
CA ARG A 124 2.16 -2.21 8.90
C ARG A 124 1.83 -1.74 7.48
N PHE A 125 1.51 -0.45 7.30
CA PHE A 125 1.20 0.15 6.00
C PHE A 125 2.38 0.95 5.41
N ASN A 126 3.63 0.63 5.80
CA ASN A 126 4.84 1.36 5.40
C ASN A 126 4.77 2.86 5.78
N ILE A 127 4.28 3.12 7.00
CA ILE A 127 4.21 4.45 7.61
C ILE A 127 5.03 4.45 8.89
N ASP A 128 6.21 5.06 8.83
CA ASP A 128 7.07 5.26 9.98
C ASP A 128 6.56 6.43 10.82
N ILE A 129 6.60 6.25 12.14
CA ILE A 129 6.19 7.26 13.11
C ILE A 129 7.40 7.62 13.96
N GLU A 130 7.75 8.90 13.93
CA GLU A 130 8.82 9.48 14.72
C GLU A 130 8.21 10.46 15.73
N CYS A 131 8.41 10.17 17.02
CA CYS A 131 8.11 11.12 18.09
C CYS A 131 9.35 11.99 18.32
N ILE A 132 9.17 13.31 18.24
CA ILE A 132 10.24 14.28 18.49
C ILE A 132 9.87 15.08 19.74
N LEU A 133 10.72 15.05 20.76
CA LEU A 133 10.61 15.95 21.91
C LEU A 133 11.31 17.26 21.55
N ASN A 134 10.61 18.38 21.63
CA ASN A 134 11.26 19.68 21.48
C ASN A 134 12.06 19.99 22.76
N GLU A 135 13.39 20.02 22.68
CA GLU A 135 14.25 20.47 23.79
C GLU A 135 14.18 22.00 24.03
N ASN A 136 13.46 22.75 23.19
CA ASN A 136 13.42 24.21 23.20
C ASN A 136 12.52 24.86 24.27
N GLU A 137 11.95 24.09 25.21
CA GLU A 137 11.27 24.67 26.40
C GLU A 137 12.19 24.85 27.61
N LYS A 138 13.45 24.40 27.57
CA LYS A 138 14.39 24.58 28.69
C LYS A 138 15.05 25.97 28.80
N LEU A 139 14.91 26.85 27.80
CA LEU A 139 15.61 28.15 27.77
C LEU A 139 14.71 29.39 28.02
N LYS A 140 13.47 29.22 28.47
CA LYS A 140 12.58 30.34 28.87
C LYS A 140 12.39 30.49 30.38
N LYS A 141 13.18 29.81 31.21
CA LYS A 141 13.12 29.87 32.68
C LYS A 141 14.51 29.98 33.34
N GLN A 142 15.45 30.68 32.72
CA GLN A 142 16.65 31.16 33.41
C GLN A 142 16.69 32.67 33.38
#